data_AF-A0A514LIN8-F1
#
_entry.id   AF-A0A514LIN8-F1
#
_cell.length_a   1.000
_cell.length_b   1.000
_cell.length_c   1.000
_cell.angle_alpha   90.00
_cell.angle_beta   90.00
_cell.angle_gamma   90.00
#
_symmetry.space_group_name_H-M   'P 1'
#
loop_
_entity.id
_entity.type
_entity.pdbx_description
1 polymer ?
#
loop_
_entity_poly.entity_id
_entity_poly.type
_entity_poly.pdbx_seq_one_letter_code
_entity_poly.pdbx_strand_id
1 'polypeptide(L)'
;MRNAKKSLVVFLTLVLLCSLFFNYQYYQVNQDHQRHFAIFLNDFHIELNNAIERTDTIINEDYQEYNSELLRLTQSLTMISHMLTRNGDYMYDLPQINELDYIERSVNIMINGTEYQGYEIKPFLNSNGINDSEEQFLRGIKNKMEKIQGQLNSKETTQVDSTINKNMYENIITENALSEQEFYTMLDAYIKEK
;
A
#
# COMPACT_ATOMS: atom_id res chain seq x y z
N MET A 1 -4.70 -31.98 56.38
CA MET A 1 -5.45 -31.97 55.09
C MET A 1 -6.34 -30.74 54.86
N ARG A 2 -7.12 -30.24 55.84
CA ARG A 2 -8.07 -29.13 55.63
C ARG A 2 -7.40 -27.79 55.23
N ASN A 3 -6.23 -27.49 55.77
CA ASN A 3 -5.47 -26.27 55.46
C ASN A 3 -4.81 -26.30 54.07
N ALA A 4 -4.35 -27.47 53.61
CA ALA A 4 -3.81 -27.65 52.26
C ALA A 4 -4.87 -27.42 51.18
N LYS A 5 -6.11 -27.89 51.40
CA LYS A 5 -7.23 -27.62 50.49
C LYS A 5 -7.58 -26.12 50.42
N LYS A 6 -7.59 -25.42 51.56
CA LYS A 6 -7.82 -23.96 51.59
C LYS A 6 -6.72 -23.19 50.88
N SER A 7 -5.45 -23.55 51.11
CA SER A 7 -4.30 -22.94 50.45
C SER A 7 -4.33 -23.17 48.93
N LEU A 8 -4.69 -24.38 48.49
CA LEU A 8 -4.87 -24.69 47.07
C LEU A 8 -5.99 -23.87 46.43
N VAL A 9 -7.14 -23.72 47.11
CA VAL A 9 -8.25 -22.88 46.60
C VAL A 9 -7.80 -21.44 46.45
N VAL A 10 -7.13 -20.86 47.45
CA VAL A 10 -6.61 -19.48 47.37
C VAL A 10 -5.61 -19.33 46.22
N PHE A 11 -4.69 -20.28 46.06
CA PHE A 11 -3.74 -20.28 44.95
C PHE A 11 -4.44 -20.33 43.59
N LEU A 12 -5.41 -21.23 43.40
CA LEU A 12 -6.19 -21.33 42.17
C LEU A 12 -6.98 -20.06 41.88
N THR A 13 -7.56 -19.43 42.90
CA THR A 13 -8.23 -18.13 42.75
C THR A 13 -7.26 -17.05 42.28
N LEU A 14 -6.05 -16.98 42.84
CA LEU A 14 -5.04 -16.02 42.40
C LEU A 14 -4.59 -16.27 40.96
N VAL A 15 -4.36 -17.53 40.58
CA VAL A 15 -4.01 -17.89 39.19
C VAL A 15 -5.14 -17.51 38.22
N LEU A 16 -6.39 -17.76 38.59
CA LEU A 16 -7.54 -17.38 37.78
C LEU A 16 -7.63 -15.86 37.60
N LEU A 17 -7.42 -15.09 38.67
CA LEU A 17 -7.43 -13.62 38.61
C LEU A 17 -6.28 -13.09 37.73
N CYS A 18 -5.08 -13.65 37.86
CA CYS A 18 -3.97 -13.31 36.97
C CYS A 18 -4.29 -13.66 35.51
N SER A 19 -4.86 -14.84 35.25
CA SER A 19 -5.26 -15.25 33.90
C SER A 19 -6.30 -14.31 33.29
N LEU A 20 -7.30 -13.89 34.07
CA LEU A 20 -8.32 -12.94 33.63
C LEU A 20 -7.72 -11.57 33.33
N PHE A 21 -6.80 -11.10 34.18
CA PHE A 21 -6.11 -9.84 33.98
C PHE A 21 -5.29 -9.85 32.68
N PHE A 22 -4.47 -10.88 32.46
CA PHE A 22 -3.68 -11.00 31.22
C PHE A 22 -4.57 -11.16 29.98
N ASN A 23 -5.67 -11.92 30.07
CA ASN A 23 -6.60 -12.08 28.95
C ASN A 23 -7.28 -10.74 28.60
N TYR A 24 -7.68 -9.96 29.60
CA TYR A 24 -8.26 -8.63 29.41
C TYR A 24 -7.28 -7.65 28.76
N GLN A 25 -6.03 -7.61 29.26
CA GLN A 25 -4.97 -6.80 28.67
C GLN A 25 -4.70 -7.20 27.20
N TYR A 26 -4.62 -8.50 26.94
CA TYR A 26 -4.45 -9.03 25.59
C TYR A 26 -5.61 -8.62 24.66
N TYR A 27 -6.85 -8.70 25.15
CA TYR A 27 -8.03 -8.29 24.39
C TYR A 27 -8.00 -6.79 24.04
N GLN A 28 -7.65 -5.91 25.00
CA GLN A 28 -7.52 -4.48 24.75
C GLN A 28 -6.46 -4.16 23.70
N VAL A 29 -5.26 -4.72 23.86
CA VAL A 29 -4.15 -4.51 22.89
C VAL A 29 -4.58 -4.96 21.49
N ASN A 30 -5.26 -6.10 21.37
CA ASN A 30 -5.72 -6.58 20.07
C ASN A 30 -6.79 -5.68 19.44
N GLN A 31 -7.71 -5.11 20.25
CA GLN A 31 -8.67 -4.13 19.75
C GLN A 31 -8.00 -2.84 19.26
N ASP A 32 -7.02 -2.32 20.00
CA ASP A 32 -6.27 -1.13 19.59
C ASP A 32 -5.52 -1.39 18.28
N HIS A 33 -4.88 -2.56 18.15
CA HIS A 33 -4.20 -2.97 16.92
C HIS A 33 -5.17 -3.07 15.72
N GLN A 34 -6.38 -3.60 15.93
CA GLN A 34 -7.41 -3.64 14.87
C GLN A 34 -7.86 -2.23 14.47
N ARG A 35 -8.01 -1.32 15.43
CA ARG A 35 -8.38 0.07 15.17
C ARG A 35 -7.30 0.80 14.38
N HIS A 36 -6.03 0.65 14.76
CA HIS A 36 -4.91 1.25 14.03
C HIS A 36 -4.82 0.71 12.61
N PHE A 37 -5.02 -0.60 12.43
CA PHE A 37 -5.06 -1.19 11.09
C PHE A 37 -6.22 -0.64 10.24
N ALA A 38 -7.42 -0.52 10.80
CA ALA A 38 -8.57 0.03 10.06
C ALA A 38 -8.32 1.47 9.59
N ILE A 39 -7.68 2.30 10.43
CA ILE A 39 -7.29 3.67 10.06
C ILE A 39 -6.25 3.63 8.93
N PHE A 40 -5.18 2.86 9.09
CA PHE A 40 -4.15 2.70 8.07
C PHE A 40 -4.72 2.23 6.73
N LEU A 41 -5.60 1.23 6.75
CA LEU A 41 -6.20 0.66 5.55
C LEU A 41 -7.08 1.68 4.83
N ASN A 42 -7.82 2.49 5.58
CA ASN A 42 -8.63 3.56 5.03
C ASN A 42 -7.76 4.66 4.40
N ASP A 43 -6.71 5.10 5.10
CA ASP A 43 -5.79 6.11 4.56
C ASP A 43 -5.08 5.61 3.30
N PHE A 44 -4.66 4.34 3.30
CA PHE A 44 -4.03 3.70 2.14
C PHE A 44 -4.99 3.66 0.94
N HIS A 45 -6.25 3.29 1.19
CA HIS A 45 -7.29 3.26 0.15
C HIS A 45 -7.56 4.65 -0.42
N ILE A 46 -7.62 5.68 0.42
CA ILE A 46 -7.80 7.06 -0.03
C ILE A 46 -6.63 7.50 -0.93
N GLU A 47 -5.38 7.26 -0.51
CA GLU A 47 -4.21 7.60 -1.32
C GLU A 47 -4.18 6.84 -2.64
N LEU A 48 -4.60 5.57 -2.64
CA LEU A 48 -4.73 4.76 -3.85
C LEU A 48 -5.75 5.35 -4.82
N ASN A 49 -6.93 5.76 -4.32
CA ASN A 49 -7.95 6.41 -5.14
C ASN A 49 -7.44 7.73 -5.73
N ASN A 50 -6.80 8.56 -4.90
CA ASN A 50 -6.23 9.83 -5.34
C ASN A 50 -5.19 9.61 -6.46
N ALA A 51 -4.32 8.61 -6.31
CA ALA A 51 -3.32 8.30 -7.32
C ALA A 51 -3.95 7.79 -8.63
N ILE A 52 -4.98 6.94 -8.56
CA ILE A 52 -5.74 6.45 -9.73
C ILE A 52 -6.41 7.61 -10.45
N GLU A 53 -7.16 8.45 -9.73
CA GLU A 53 -7.87 9.61 -10.30
C GLU A 53 -6.91 10.59 -10.97
N ARG A 54 -5.79 10.91 -10.30
CA ARG A 54 -4.74 11.77 -10.89
C ARG A 54 -4.12 11.17 -12.14
N THR A 55 -3.90 9.86 -12.14
CA THR A 55 -3.39 9.17 -13.32
C THR A 55 -4.39 9.26 -14.47
N ASP A 56 -5.69 9.12 -14.20
CA ASP A 56 -6.74 9.31 -15.21
C ASP A 56 -6.80 10.75 -15.73
N THR A 57 -6.66 11.75 -14.86
CA THR A 57 -6.59 13.16 -15.28
C THR A 57 -5.40 13.40 -16.20
N ILE A 58 -4.22 12.90 -15.85
CA ILE A 58 -3.00 13.07 -16.65
C ILE A 58 -3.11 12.40 -18.02
N ILE A 59 -3.76 11.23 -18.09
CA ILE A 59 -3.85 10.42 -19.32
C ILE A 59 -4.95 10.93 -20.25
N ASN A 60 -6.11 11.32 -19.72
CA ASN A 60 -7.31 11.53 -20.53
C ASN A 60 -7.66 13.01 -20.78
N GLU A 61 -7.02 13.95 -20.08
CA GLU A 61 -7.37 15.37 -20.16
C GLU A 61 -6.18 16.21 -20.69
N ASP A 62 -6.44 17.05 -21.70
CA ASP A 62 -5.45 18.01 -22.21
C ASP A 62 -5.27 19.13 -21.18
N TYR A 63 -4.37 18.91 -20.23
CA TYR A 63 -4.30 19.68 -19.00
C TYR A 63 -3.27 20.80 -19.10
N GLN A 64 -3.73 22.05 -18.97
CA GLN A 64 -2.85 23.23 -18.87
C GLN A 64 -1.92 23.17 -17.63
N GLU A 65 -2.28 22.37 -16.62
CA GLU A 65 -1.50 22.16 -15.39
C GLU A 65 -0.87 20.76 -15.30
N TYR A 66 -0.55 20.11 -16.43
CA TYR A 66 0.05 18.77 -16.48
C TYR A 66 1.16 18.56 -15.45
N ASN A 67 2.15 19.46 -15.38
CA ASN A 67 3.27 19.34 -14.44
C ASN A 67 2.83 19.41 -12.97
N SER A 68 1.79 20.18 -12.66
CA SER A 68 1.23 20.25 -11.30
C SER A 68 0.59 18.92 -10.91
N GLU A 69 -0.22 18.34 -11.81
CA GLU A 69 -0.86 17.05 -11.57
C GLU A 69 0.15 15.91 -11.53
N LEU A 70 1.17 15.92 -12.39
CA LEU A 70 2.26 14.94 -12.34
C LEU A 70 3.00 14.98 -11.00
N LEU A 71 3.30 16.18 -10.48
CA LEU A 71 3.93 16.33 -9.17
C LEU A 71 3.02 15.79 -8.06
N ARG A 72 1.72 16.10 -8.09
CA ARG A 72 0.76 15.56 -7.11
C ARG A 72 0.64 14.04 -7.20
N LEU A 73 0.64 13.47 -8.41
CA LEU A 73 0.68 12.03 -8.61
C LEU A 73 1.95 11.42 -8.00
N THR A 74 3.12 12.01 -8.25
CA THR A 74 4.38 11.50 -7.67
C THR A 74 4.38 11.55 -6.15
N GLN A 75 3.73 12.56 -5.55
CA GLN A 75 3.56 12.65 -4.09
C GLN A 75 2.66 11.52 -3.55
N SER A 76 1.50 11.27 -4.17
CA SER A 76 0.63 10.16 -3.77
C SER A 76 1.32 8.81 -3.96
N LEU A 77 2.03 8.59 -5.07
CA LEU A 77 2.80 7.36 -5.28
C LEU A 77 3.92 7.18 -4.26
N THR A 78 4.62 8.26 -3.89
CA THR A 78 5.63 8.24 -2.82
C THR A 78 4.99 7.88 -1.47
N MET A 79 3.80 8.43 -1.18
CA MET A 79 3.08 8.09 0.05
C MET A 79 2.66 6.62 0.05
N ILE A 80 2.11 6.11 -1.05
CA ILE A 80 1.76 4.70 -1.21
C ILE A 80 3.00 3.80 -0.99
N SER A 81 4.11 4.12 -1.65
CA SER A 81 5.41 3.44 -1.46
C SER A 81 5.84 3.45 0.02
N HIS A 82 5.73 4.60 0.70
CA HIS A 82 6.03 4.71 2.12
C HIS A 82 5.13 3.82 3.00
N MET A 83 3.83 3.78 2.69
CA MET A 83 2.86 2.96 3.43
C MET A 83 3.10 1.46 3.22
N LEU A 84 3.51 1.06 2.01
CA LEU A 84 3.84 -0.34 1.69
C LEU A 84 5.11 -0.80 2.39
N THR A 85 6.17 0.02 2.37
CA THR A 85 7.48 -0.31 2.97
C THR A 85 7.47 -0.23 4.50
N ARG A 86 6.66 0.67 5.08
CA ARG A 86 6.58 0.87 6.54
C ARG A 86 5.33 0.26 7.16
N ASN A 87 4.69 -0.69 6.49
CA ASN A 87 3.52 -1.39 7.01
C ASN A 87 3.76 -1.98 8.42
N GLY A 88 4.98 -2.40 8.73
CA GLY A 88 5.39 -2.90 10.05
C GLY A 88 5.27 -1.89 11.18
N ASP A 89 5.42 -0.58 10.89
CA ASP A 89 5.22 0.50 11.88
C ASP A 89 3.74 0.66 12.25
N TYR A 90 2.83 0.27 11.35
CA TYR A 90 1.38 0.26 11.57
C TYR A 90 0.86 -1.13 11.99
N MET A 91 1.66 -2.17 11.78
CA MET A 91 1.27 -3.58 11.88
C MET A 91 2.42 -4.41 12.45
N TYR A 92 2.57 -4.39 13.78
CA TYR A 92 3.64 -5.05 14.56
C TYR A 92 3.95 -6.53 14.25
N ASP A 93 3.08 -7.24 13.52
CA ASP A 93 3.15 -8.68 13.28
C ASP A 93 3.28 -9.06 11.80
N LEU A 94 3.29 -8.09 10.88
CA LEU A 94 3.44 -8.39 9.46
C LEU A 94 4.93 -8.45 9.08
N PRO A 95 5.34 -9.40 8.21
CA PRO A 95 6.60 -9.30 7.52
C PRO A 95 6.67 -7.94 6.82
N GLN A 96 7.80 -7.24 6.98
CA GLN A 96 8.03 -6.02 6.20
C GLN A 96 8.00 -6.42 4.72
N ILE A 97 7.09 -5.82 3.96
CA ILE A 97 6.99 -6.03 2.50
C ILE A 97 8.07 -5.16 1.85
N ASN A 98 9.33 -5.40 2.22
CA ASN A 98 10.48 -4.58 1.80
C ASN A 98 10.92 -4.87 0.36
N GLU A 99 10.48 -5.98 -0.23
CA GLU A 99 11.03 -6.48 -1.51
C GLU A 99 10.23 -6.02 -2.75
N LEU A 100 9.17 -5.23 -2.58
CA LEU A 100 8.21 -4.91 -3.67
C LEU A 100 8.15 -3.44 -4.10
N ASP A 101 9.01 -2.55 -3.61
CA ASP A 101 8.82 -1.12 -3.87
C ASP A 101 9.44 -0.63 -5.20
N TYR A 102 8.88 -1.14 -6.30
CA TYR A 102 9.14 -0.60 -7.64
C TYR A 102 8.30 0.66 -7.92
N ILE A 103 7.40 1.05 -7.01
CA ILE A 103 6.65 2.31 -7.09
C ILE A 103 7.60 3.48 -6.84
N GLU A 104 8.44 3.44 -5.79
CA GLU A 104 9.45 4.47 -5.53
C GLU A 104 10.40 4.64 -6.73
N ARG A 105 10.86 3.53 -7.31
CA ARG A 105 11.71 3.55 -8.52
C ARG A 105 10.98 4.18 -9.70
N SER A 106 9.69 3.87 -9.89
CA SER A 106 8.87 4.47 -10.94
C SER A 106 8.75 5.98 -10.75
N VAL A 107 8.50 6.43 -9.51
CA VAL A 107 8.47 7.87 -9.18
C VAL A 107 9.81 8.53 -9.50
N ASN A 108 10.93 7.90 -9.12
CA ASN A 108 12.25 8.45 -9.41
C ASN A 108 12.49 8.63 -10.93
N ILE A 109 12.05 7.67 -11.75
CA ILE A 109 12.13 7.80 -13.22
C ILE A 109 11.26 8.94 -13.73
N MET A 110 10.03 9.08 -13.22
CA MET A 110 9.13 10.17 -13.63
C MET A 110 9.74 11.55 -13.35
N ILE A 111 10.44 11.73 -12.23
CA ILE A 111 10.99 13.02 -11.80
C ILE A 111 12.38 13.28 -12.39
N ASN A 112 13.27 12.29 -12.36
CA ASN A 112 14.69 12.46 -12.66
C ASN A 112 15.11 11.81 -13.98
N GLY A 113 14.26 10.98 -14.58
CA GLY A 113 14.65 10.14 -15.71
C GLY A 113 15.59 9.02 -15.28
N THR A 114 16.07 8.25 -16.27
CA THR A 114 17.10 7.22 -16.07
C THR A 114 17.74 6.83 -17.41
N GLU A 115 18.85 6.10 -17.35
CA GLU A 115 19.37 5.35 -18.49
C GLU A 115 18.98 3.88 -18.32
N TYR A 116 18.38 3.27 -19.36
CA TYR A 116 17.98 1.87 -19.35
C TYR A 116 18.37 1.20 -20.67
N GLN A 117 19.18 0.13 -20.59
CA GLN A 117 19.69 -0.60 -21.76
C GLN A 117 20.38 0.29 -22.83
N GLY A 118 21.05 1.37 -22.41
CA GLY A 118 21.70 2.34 -23.30
C GLY A 118 20.76 3.36 -23.95
N TYR A 119 19.48 3.38 -23.57
CA TYR A 119 18.50 4.39 -23.97
C TYR A 119 18.24 5.38 -22.84
N GLU A 120 18.20 6.67 -23.18
CA GLU A 120 17.82 7.73 -22.25
C GLU A 120 16.30 7.81 -22.11
N ILE A 121 15.82 7.62 -20.88
CA ILE A 121 14.46 7.92 -20.45
C ILE A 121 14.50 9.28 -19.76
N LYS A 122 13.93 10.29 -20.41
CA LYS A 122 13.87 11.65 -19.86
C LYS A 122 12.82 11.73 -18.76
N PRO A 123 12.94 12.68 -17.82
CA PRO A 123 11.85 13.02 -16.91
C PRO A 123 10.54 13.27 -17.66
N PHE A 124 9.43 12.90 -17.03
CA PHE A 124 8.09 13.10 -17.59
C PHE A 124 7.68 14.57 -17.49
N LEU A 125 8.28 15.31 -16.53
CA LEU A 125 8.13 16.76 -16.41
C LEU A 125 8.61 17.47 -17.67
N ASN A 126 7.68 17.88 -18.53
CA ASN A 126 7.98 18.52 -19.80
C ASN A 126 6.92 19.58 -20.16
N SER A 127 7.21 20.39 -21.19
CA SER A 127 6.34 21.50 -21.61
C SER A 127 5.21 21.11 -22.57
N ASN A 128 5.19 19.85 -23.03
CA ASN A 128 4.37 19.38 -24.15
C ASN A 128 3.34 18.31 -23.75
N GLY A 129 3.20 18.00 -22.47
CA GLY A 129 2.28 16.99 -21.96
C GLY A 129 2.86 15.56 -22.04
N ILE A 130 1.98 14.57 -21.87
CA ILE A 130 2.37 13.16 -21.84
C ILE A 130 2.56 12.61 -23.26
N ASN A 131 3.64 11.84 -23.48
CA ASN A 131 3.81 11.08 -24.73
C ASN A 131 3.30 9.64 -24.59
N ASP A 132 3.15 8.94 -25.72
CA ASP A 132 2.60 7.57 -25.77
C ASP A 132 3.33 6.58 -24.83
N SER A 133 4.68 6.66 -24.77
CA SER A 133 5.48 5.78 -23.90
C SER A 133 5.26 6.08 -22.41
N GLU A 134 5.20 7.37 -22.04
CA GLU A 134 4.87 7.82 -20.69
C GLU A 134 3.44 7.42 -20.31
N GLU A 135 2.49 7.55 -21.24
CA GLU A 135 1.10 7.14 -21.04
C GLU A 135 1.02 5.65 -20.76
N GLN A 136 1.68 4.80 -21.56
CA GLN A 136 1.70 3.36 -21.33
C GLN A 136 2.33 2.99 -19.99
N PHE A 137 3.41 3.68 -19.61
CA PHE A 137 4.03 3.48 -18.30
C PHE A 137 3.06 3.80 -17.16
N LEU A 138 2.38 4.95 -17.23
CA LEU A 138 1.38 5.33 -16.23
C LEU A 138 0.18 4.37 -16.21
N ARG A 139 -0.30 3.90 -17.37
CA ARG A 139 -1.35 2.87 -17.45
C ARG A 139 -0.92 1.57 -16.77
N GLY A 140 0.36 1.19 -16.88
CA GLY A 140 0.95 0.06 -16.18
C GLY A 140 0.83 0.19 -14.66
N ILE A 141 1.25 1.33 -14.10
CA ILE A 141 1.13 1.63 -12.67
C ILE A 141 -0.34 1.65 -12.24
N LYS A 142 -1.19 2.35 -13.01
CA LYS A 142 -2.63 2.48 -12.75
C LYS A 142 -3.31 1.13 -12.63
N ASN A 143 -3.07 0.22 -13.58
CA ASN A 143 -3.65 -1.13 -13.56
C ASN A 143 -3.30 -1.88 -12.27
N LYS A 144 -2.09 -1.70 -11.74
CA LYS A 144 -1.71 -2.29 -10.45
C LYS A 144 -2.49 -1.69 -9.28
N MET A 145 -2.61 -0.38 -9.26
CA MET A 145 -3.40 0.32 -8.24
C MET A 145 -4.88 -0.09 -8.30
N GLU A 146 -5.48 -0.16 -9.48
CA GLU A 146 -6.87 -0.60 -9.69
C GLU A 146 -7.11 -2.04 -9.24
N LYS A 147 -6.15 -2.96 -9.47
CA LYS A 147 -6.25 -4.34 -8.97
C LYS A 147 -6.26 -4.41 -7.44
N ILE A 148 -5.37 -3.66 -6.79
CA ILE A 148 -5.33 -3.56 -5.33
C ILE A 148 -6.66 -2.96 -4.83
N GLN A 149 -7.09 -1.84 -5.40
CA GLN A 149 -8.33 -1.15 -5.04
C GLN A 149 -9.55 -2.07 -5.18
N GLY A 150 -9.64 -2.81 -6.29
CA GLY A 150 -10.74 -3.72 -6.57
C GLY A 150 -10.85 -4.89 -5.57
N GLN A 151 -9.72 -5.32 -4.99
CA GLN A 151 -9.72 -6.34 -3.94
C GLN A 151 -9.94 -5.77 -2.53
N LEU A 152 -9.65 -4.48 -2.31
CA LEU A 152 -9.92 -3.78 -1.05
C LEU A 152 -11.36 -3.31 -0.92
N ASN A 153 -12.03 -3.01 -2.03
CA ASN A 153 -13.40 -2.52 -2.05
C ASN A 153 -14.40 -3.61 -1.63
N SER A 154 -15.45 -3.17 -0.94
CA SER A 154 -16.61 -4.02 -0.73
C SER A 154 -17.31 -4.33 -2.06
N LYS A 155 -18.03 -5.45 -2.13
CA LYS A 155 -18.78 -5.82 -3.34
C LYS A 155 -19.92 -4.85 -3.67
N GLU A 156 -20.37 -4.08 -2.68
CA GLU A 156 -21.58 -3.25 -2.75
C GLU A 156 -21.25 -1.76 -2.87
N THR A 157 -20.06 -1.33 -2.46
CA THR A 157 -19.65 0.09 -2.43
C THR A 157 -18.19 0.25 -2.88
N THR A 158 -17.80 1.46 -3.28
CA THR A 158 -16.40 1.81 -3.55
C THR A 158 -15.59 2.06 -2.27
N GLN A 159 -16.14 1.75 -1.09
CA GLN A 159 -15.47 1.88 0.19
C GLN A 159 -14.72 0.59 0.53
N VAL A 160 -13.71 0.72 1.39
CA VAL A 160 -12.97 -0.42 1.96
C VAL A 160 -13.94 -1.43 2.59
N ASP A 161 -13.76 -2.71 2.25
CA ASP A 161 -14.48 -3.79 2.89
C ASP A 161 -14.04 -3.94 4.35
N SER A 162 -14.97 -3.73 5.28
CA SER A 162 -14.74 -3.85 6.73
C SER A 162 -14.28 -5.22 7.20
N THR A 163 -14.39 -6.26 6.36
CA THR A 163 -13.96 -7.62 6.65
C THR A 163 -12.48 -7.86 6.31
N ILE A 164 -11.83 -6.95 5.59
CA ILE A 164 -10.39 -7.03 5.31
C ILE A 164 -9.64 -7.01 6.63
N ASN A 165 -8.90 -8.07 6.89
CA ASN A 165 -7.97 -8.17 7.99
C ASN A 165 -6.52 -8.06 7.48
N LYS A 166 -5.57 -8.05 8.42
CA LYS A 166 -4.15 -7.88 8.13
C LYS A 166 -3.60 -8.87 7.09
N ASN A 167 -3.95 -10.15 7.23
CA ASN A 167 -3.46 -11.22 6.34
C ASN A 167 -4.09 -11.10 4.95
N MET A 168 -5.37 -10.71 4.87
CA MET A 168 -6.03 -10.45 3.59
C MET A 168 -5.37 -9.29 2.87
N TYR A 169 -5.09 -8.18 3.58
CA TYR A 169 -4.34 -7.06 3.03
C TYR A 169 -2.96 -7.48 2.53
N GLU A 170 -2.19 -8.22 3.34
CA GLU A 170 -0.86 -8.71 2.95
C GLU A 170 -0.91 -9.54 1.66
N ASN A 171 -1.88 -10.46 1.55
CA ASN A 171 -2.06 -11.26 0.34
C ASN A 171 -2.39 -10.39 -0.88
N ILE A 172 -3.32 -9.43 -0.72
CA ILE A 172 -3.70 -8.49 -1.79
C ILE A 172 -2.48 -7.72 -2.29
N ILE A 173 -1.67 -7.19 -1.37
CA ILE A 173 -0.45 -6.45 -1.73
C ILE A 173 0.58 -7.38 -2.38
N THR A 174 0.84 -8.55 -1.82
CA THR A 174 1.83 -9.50 -2.35
C THR A 174 1.49 -9.96 -3.77
N GLU A 175 0.20 -10.17 -4.06
CA GLU A 175 -0.26 -10.63 -5.37
C GLU A 175 -0.28 -9.51 -6.43
N ASN A 176 -0.49 -8.25 -6.02
CA ASN A 176 -0.84 -7.18 -6.95
C ASN A 176 0.10 -5.96 -6.94
N ALA A 177 0.96 -5.81 -5.94
CA ALA A 177 1.96 -4.75 -5.94
C ALA A 177 2.87 -4.87 -7.17
N LEU A 178 3.46 -3.74 -7.57
CA LEU A 178 4.33 -3.70 -8.75
C LEU A 178 5.59 -4.53 -8.48
N SER A 179 5.69 -5.68 -9.15
CA SER A 179 6.86 -6.55 -9.04
C SER A 179 8.03 -6.07 -9.91
N GLU A 180 9.23 -6.57 -9.60
CA GLU A 180 10.45 -6.29 -10.39
C GLU A 180 10.28 -6.62 -11.87
N GLN A 181 9.76 -7.82 -12.15
CA GLN A 181 9.58 -8.30 -13.50
C GLN A 181 8.63 -7.40 -14.28
N GLU A 182 7.56 -6.93 -13.66
CA GLU A 182 6.57 -6.08 -14.29
C GLU A 182 7.10 -4.67 -14.51
N PHE A 183 7.85 -4.13 -13.55
CA PHE A 183 8.55 -2.86 -13.70
C PHE A 183 9.51 -2.87 -14.90
N TYR A 184 10.35 -3.91 -15.04
CA TYR A 184 11.23 -4.02 -16.20
C TYR A 184 10.47 -4.28 -17.49
N THR A 185 9.36 -5.02 -17.46
CA THR A 185 8.48 -5.18 -18.62
C THR A 185 7.92 -3.84 -19.11
N MET A 186 7.56 -2.96 -18.17
CA MET A 186 7.10 -1.60 -18.50
C MET A 186 8.22 -0.74 -19.09
N LEU A 187 9.45 -0.85 -18.58
CA LEU A 187 10.60 -0.16 -19.15
C LEU A 187 10.96 -0.65 -20.55
N ASP A 188 10.91 -1.97 -20.78
CA ASP A 188 11.12 -2.57 -22.10
C ASP A 188 10.06 -2.10 -23.10
N ALA A 189 8.80 -1.93 -22.67
CA ALA A 189 7.75 -1.34 -23.50
C ALA A 189 8.03 0.13 -23.79
N TYR A 190 8.40 0.91 -22.78
CA TYR A 190 8.69 2.34 -22.90
C TYR A 190 9.75 2.64 -23.97
N ILE A 191 10.84 1.86 -24.01
CA ILE A 191 11.93 2.12 -24.96
C ILE A 191 11.64 1.61 -26.38
N LYS A 192 10.66 0.71 -26.57
CA LYS A 192 10.29 0.14 -27.88
C LYS A 192 9.42 1.07 -28.72
N GLU A 193 8.75 2.02 -28.09
CA GLU A 193 7.83 2.96 -28.76
C GLU A 193 8.47 4.28 -29.19
N LYS A 194 9.78 4.44 -28.95
CA LYS A 194 10.59 5.53 -29.50
C LYS A 194 11.15 5.19 -30.87
#